data_AF-A0A8S1GPY9-F1
#
_entry.id   AF-A0A8S1GPY9-F1
#
_cell.length_a   1.000
_cell.length_b   1.000
_cell.length_c   1.000
_cell.angle_alpha   90.00
_cell.angle_beta   90.00
_cell.angle_gamma   90.00
#
_symmetry.space_group_name_H-M   'P 1'
#
loop_
_entity.id
_entity.type
_entity.pdbx_description
1 polymer ?
#
loop_
_entity_poly.entity_id
_entity_poly.type
_entity_poly.pdbx_seq_one_letter_code
_entity_poly.pdbx_strand_id
1 'polypeptide(L)'
;MAVRNTGCFDLLPADRAAVLTALFQVFTMIVEILSYLALESRGFIVSRTLFRTVIFTVGFIYVCGAVLSIIGVCRRQVLLVNIQATLTTTIMILTDALAISIIFLMAVGNRSTFLNSLPSRFVDEQRFYSALGPFWMYLGAITLHITVAINMAFLQSFNTYTKLLQKDGQLAKTALRNFSASQTFQ
;
A
#
# COMPACT_ATOMS: atom_id res chain seq x y z
N MET A 1 -20.52 -23.05 3.50
CA MET A 1 -19.39 -22.72 2.61
C MET A 1 -18.37 -21.93 3.43
N ALA A 2 -17.24 -22.55 3.79
CA ALA A 2 -16.16 -21.84 4.47
C ALA A 2 -15.51 -20.89 3.45
N VAL A 3 -15.62 -19.58 3.67
CA VAL A 3 -14.83 -18.60 2.94
C VAL A 3 -13.38 -18.82 3.40
N ARG A 4 -12.62 -19.57 2.60
CA ARG A 4 -11.18 -19.69 2.79
C ARG A 4 -10.60 -18.34 2.39
N ASN A 5 -10.40 -17.48 3.37
CA ASN A 5 -9.52 -16.34 3.16
C ASN A 5 -8.13 -16.90 2.85
N THR A 6 -7.43 -16.23 1.94
CA THR A 6 -6.06 -16.51 1.53
C THR A 6 -5.21 -15.29 1.86
N GLY A 7 -5.39 -14.77 3.08
CA GLY A 7 -4.64 -13.64 3.61
C GLY A 7 -3.35 -14.10 4.29
N CYS A 8 -2.36 -13.21 4.33
CA CYS A 8 -1.04 -13.50 4.91
C CYS A 8 -1.07 -13.86 6.42
N PHE A 9 -2.21 -13.63 7.10
CA PHE A 9 -2.37 -13.78 8.55
C PHE A 9 -3.63 -14.56 8.98
N ASP A 10 -4.18 -15.44 8.15
CA ASP A 10 -5.43 -16.18 8.48
C ASP A 10 -5.36 -17.08 9.72
N LEU A 11 -4.14 -17.36 10.22
CA LEU A 11 -3.91 -18.11 11.46
C LEU A 11 -4.05 -17.25 12.73
N LEU A 12 -4.02 -15.92 12.60
CA LEU A 12 -4.10 -14.98 13.71
C LEU A 12 -5.54 -14.46 13.89
N PRO A 13 -5.98 -14.18 15.13
CA PRO A 13 -7.25 -13.49 15.34
C PRO A 13 -7.22 -12.11 14.67
N ALA A 14 -8.35 -11.71 14.11
CA ALA A 14 -8.43 -10.65 13.11
C ALA A 14 -7.99 -9.25 13.64
N ASP A 15 -8.12 -9.02 14.94
CA ASP A 15 -7.61 -7.84 15.65
C ASP A 15 -6.07 -7.79 15.63
N ARG A 16 -5.41 -8.90 15.94
CA ARG A 16 -3.95 -9.03 15.91
C ARG A 16 -3.42 -8.96 14.48
N ALA A 17 -4.13 -9.60 13.53
CA ALA A 17 -3.79 -9.54 12.12
C ALA A 17 -3.84 -8.09 11.58
N ALA A 18 -4.84 -7.30 11.97
CA ALA A 18 -4.95 -5.89 11.57
C ALA A 18 -3.81 -5.03 12.12
N VAL A 19 -3.45 -5.18 13.41
CA VAL A 19 -2.31 -4.46 14.00
C VAL A 19 -1.00 -4.87 13.34
N LEU A 20 -0.80 -6.18 13.12
CA LEU A 20 0.39 -6.70 12.48
C LEU A 20 0.52 -6.17 11.04
N THR A 21 -0.57 -6.12 10.28
CA THR A 21 -0.60 -5.48 8.97
C THR A 21 -0.17 -4.00 9.04
N ALA A 22 -0.68 -3.22 9.99
CA ALA A 22 -0.29 -1.81 10.14
C ALA A 22 1.21 -1.68 10.43
N LEU A 23 1.78 -2.57 11.27
CA LEU A 23 3.21 -2.59 11.56
C LEU A 23 4.04 -2.97 10.33
N PHE A 24 3.62 -3.97 9.56
CA PHE A 24 4.29 -4.35 8.31
C PHE A 24 4.25 -3.22 7.28
N GLN A 25 3.15 -2.46 7.18
CA GLN A 25 3.08 -1.29 6.29
C GLN A 25 4.04 -0.18 6.70
N VAL A 26 4.23 0.06 8.01
CA VAL A 26 5.24 1.02 8.48
C VAL A 26 6.64 0.49 8.20
N PHE A 27 6.87 -0.80 8.42
CA PHE A 27 8.15 -1.44 8.12
C PHE A 27 8.51 -1.35 6.63
N THR A 28 7.59 -1.66 5.72
CA THR A 28 7.82 -1.54 4.28
C THR A 28 8.13 -0.10 3.88
N MET A 29 7.41 0.88 4.45
CA MET A 29 7.71 2.30 4.22
C MET A 29 9.12 2.69 4.71
N ILE A 30 9.56 2.20 5.87
CA ILE A 30 10.92 2.45 6.36
C ILE A 30 11.95 1.86 5.39
N VAL A 31 11.73 0.63 4.91
CA VAL A 31 12.62 -0.02 3.93
C VAL A 31 12.68 0.79 2.63
N GLU A 32 11.55 1.32 2.14
CA GLU A 32 11.51 2.20 0.97
C GLU A 32 12.30 3.50 1.17
N ILE A 33 12.13 4.17 2.32
CA ILE A 33 12.87 5.39 2.66
C ILE A 33 14.38 5.11 2.74
N LEU A 34 14.78 4.02 3.40
CA LEU A 34 16.19 3.63 3.50
C LEU A 34 16.79 3.30 2.12
N SER A 35 16.03 2.60 1.29
CA SER A 35 16.44 2.29 -0.09
C SER A 35 16.63 3.57 -0.90
N TYR A 36 15.72 4.53 -0.77
CA TYR A 36 15.85 5.84 -1.39
C TYR A 36 17.09 6.60 -0.90
N LEU A 37 17.32 6.66 0.41
CA LEU A 37 18.48 7.35 0.98
C LEU A 37 19.79 6.71 0.52
N ALA A 38 19.84 5.39 0.37
CA ALA A 38 21.00 4.70 -0.16
C ALA A 38 21.26 5.01 -1.65
N LEU A 39 20.20 5.17 -2.44
CA LEU A 39 20.30 5.62 -3.84
C LEU A 39 20.72 7.09 -3.94
N GLU A 40 20.14 7.96 -3.10
CA GLU A 40 20.48 9.37 -3.01
C GLU A 40 21.96 9.55 -2.60
N SER A 41 22.43 8.85 -1.56
CA SER A 41 23.80 8.96 -1.05
C SER A 41 24.85 8.50 -2.06
N ARG A 42 24.50 7.57 -2.95
CA ARG A 42 25.37 7.08 -4.02
C ARG A 42 25.23 7.87 -5.32
N GLY A 43 24.44 8.94 -5.33
CA GLY A 43 24.29 9.85 -6.47
C GLY A 43 23.52 9.28 -7.64
N PHE A 44 22.67 8.26 -7.42
CA PHE A 44 21.84 7.68 -8.47
C PHE A 44 20.68 8.59 -8.88
N ILE A 45 20.29 9.54 -8.03
CA ILE A 45 19.10 10.38 -8.22
C ILE A 45 19.54 11.81 -8.53
N VAL A 46 19.21 12.29 -9.73
CA VAL A 46 19.54 13.65 -10.20
C VAL A 46 18.53 14.65 -9.65
N SER A 47 17.23 14.34 -9.79
CA SER A 47 16.11 15.19 -9.35
C SER A 47 15.75 14.98 -7.87
N ARG A 48 16.73 15.20 -6.98
CA ARG A 48 16.60 14.94 -5.52
C ARG A 48 15.38 15.59 -4.88
N THR A 49 15.11 16.86 -5.18
CA THR A 49 14.00 17.62 -4.58
C THR A 49 12.64 17.00 -4.90
N LEU A 50 12.42 16.54 -6.13
CA LEU A 50 11.13 15.95 -6.53
C LEU A 50 10.90 14.62 -5.82
N PHE A 51 11.90 13.72 -5.83
CA PHE A 51 11.77 12.42 -5.17
C PHE A 51 11.63 12.55 -3.66
N ARG A 52 12.36 13.47 -3.01
CA ARG A 52 12.19 13.76 -1.58
C ARG A 52 10.76 14.15 -1.25
N THR A 53 10.20 15.11 -1.97
CA THR A 53 8.82 15.57 -1.73
C THR A 53 7.83 14.41 -1.85
N VAL A 54 7.92 13.62 -2.93
CA VAL A 54 7.02 12.46 -3.13
C VAL A 54 7.15 11.45 -2.00
N ILE A 55 8.37 11.05 -1.64
CA ILE A 55 8.61 10.04 -0.61
C ILE A 55 8.18 10.53 0.77
N PHE A 56 8.43 11.80 1.12
CA PHE A 56 7.94 12.36 2.37
C PHE A 56 6.42 12.47 2.41
N THR A 57 5.76 12.85 1.31
CA THR A 57 4.31 12.89 1.24
C THR A 57 3.70 11.48 1.39
N VAL A 58 4.22 10.50 0.65
CA VAL A 58 3.76 9.10 0.76
C VAL A 58 4.03 8.56 2.16
N GLY A 59 5.22 8.79 2.71
CA GLY A 59 5.58 8.37 4.07
C GLY A 59 4.68 8.98 5.14
N PHE A 60 4.35 10.26 5.02
CA PHE A 60 3.41 10.92 5.92
C PHE A 60 2.02 10.26 5.87
N ILE A 61 1.50 10.00 4.66
CA ILE A 61 0.20 9.34 4.48
C ILE A 61 0.22 7.94 5.11
N TYR A 62 1.28 7.16 4.90
CA TYR A 62 1.42 5.81 5.48
C TYR A 62 1.47 5.84 7.01
N VAL A 63 2.23 6.77 7.62
CA VAL A 63 2.34 6.89 9.08
C VAL A 63 1.00 7.33 9.69
N CYS A 64 0.39 8.40 9.16
CA CYS A 64 -0.93 8.85 9.62
C CYS A 64 -1.97 7.73 9.48
N GLY A 65 -1.94 7.06 8.34
CA GLY A 65 -2.77 5.91 8.04
C GLY A 65 -2.62 4.74 9.03
N ALA A 66 -1.38 4.37 9.36
CA ALA A 66 -1.10 3.32 10.33
C ALA A 66 -1.62 3.67 11.73
N VAL A 67 -1.43 4.92 12.16
CA VAL A 67 -1.97 5.42 13.44
C VAL A 67 -3.49 5.36 13.46
N LEU A 68 -4.17 5.83 12.41
CA LEU A 68 -5.62 5.76 12.29
C LEU A 68 -6.12 4.32 12.33
N SER A 69 -5.42 3.39 11.67
CA SER A 69 -5.75 1.98 11.68
C SER A 69 -5.64 1.35 13.06
N ILE A 70 -4.54 1.61 13.78
CA ILE A 70 -4.34 1.10 15.15
C ILE A 70 -5.44 1.63 16.08
N ILE A 71 -5.76 2.93 16.02
CA ILE A 71 -6.86 3.53 16.80
C ILE A 71 -8.20 2.90 16.40
N GLY A 72 -8.41 2.68 15.11
CA GLY A 72 -9.61 2.03 14.57
C GLY A 72 -9.79 0.59 15.09
N VAL A 73 -8.71 -0.18 15.18
CA VAL A 73 -8.73 -1.52 15.76
C VAL A 73 -9.05 -1.45 17.26
N CYS A 74 -8.34 -0.60 18.02
CA CYS A 74 -8.56 -0.44 19.46
C CYS A 74 -9.99 0.03 19.81
N ARG A 75 -10.56 0.94 19.02
CA ARG A 75 -11.92 1.46 19.22
C ARG A 75 -13.01 0.67 18.50
N ARG A 76 -12.66 -0.43 17.81
CA ARG A 76 -13.56 -1.22 16.95
C ARG A 76 -14.34 -0.36 15.93
N GLN A 77 -13.71 0.70 15.43
CA GLN A 77 -14.31 1.62 14.46
C GLN A 77 -13.94 1.22 13.03
N VAL A 78 -14.89 0.60 12.33
CA VAL A 78 -14.75 0.16 10.94
C VAL A 78 -14.37 1.32 10.00
N LEU A 79 -14.89 2.53 10.26
CA LEU A 79 -14.63 3.71 9.44
C LEU A 79 -13.13 4.04 9.36
N LEU A 80 -12.42 4.03 10.48
CA LEU A 80 -11.00 4.38 10.55
C LEU A 80 -10.12 3.37 9.80
N VAL A 81 -10.44 2.08 9.95
CA VAL A 81 -9.72 1.00 9.23
C VAL A 81 -9.99 1.08 7.71
N ASN A 82 -11.23 1.40 7.31
CA ASN A 82 -11.58 1.59 5.89
C ASN A 82 -10.91 2.81 5.27
N ILE A 83 -10.75 3.92 6.01
CA ILE A 83 -10.01 5.10 5.54
C ILE A 83 -8.56 4.71 5.23
N GLN A 84 -7.87 4.02 6.16
CA GLN A 84 -6.51 3.54 5.90
C GLN A 84 -6.47 2.63 4.67
N ALA A 85 -7.38 1.65 4.60
CA ALA A 85 -7.40 0.70 3.49
C ALA A 85 -7.58 1.41 2.13
N THR A 86 -8.43 2.44 2.07
CA THR A 86 -8.68 3.23 0.87
C THR A 86 -7.46 4.07 0.48
N LEU A 87 -6.80 4.71 1.45
CA LEU A 87 -5.57 5.48 1.23
C LEU A 87 -4.46 4.60 0.67
N THR A 88 -4.19 3.45 1.30
CA THR A 88 -3.18 2.50 0.83
C THR A 88 -3.51 1.98 -0.57
N THR A 89 -4.77 1.63 -0.83
CA THR A 89 -5.20 1.17 -2.17
C THR A 89 -4.98 2.23 -3.24
N THR A 90 -5.28 3.49 -2.93
CA THR A 90 -5.10 4.61 -3.88
C THR A 90 -3.63 4.81 -4.22
N ILE A 91 -2.74 4.76 -3.23
CA ILE A 91 -1.29 4.84 -3.46
C ILE A 91 -0.81 3.64 -4.28
N MET A 92 -1.29 2.44 -3.98
CA MET A 92 -0.96 1.23 -4.73
C MET A 92 -1.33 1.34 -6.21
N ILE A 93 -2.54 1.82 -6.53
CA ILE A 93 -2.99 2.04 -7.92
C ILE A 93 -2.09 3.06 -8.61
N LEU A 94 -1.72 4.14 -7.92
CA LEU A 94 -0.81 5.15 -8.48
C LEU A 94 0.58 4.56 -8.77
N THR A 95 1.12 3.76 -7.85
CA THR A 95 2.41 3.08 -8.03
C THR A 95 2.38 2.09 -9.19
N ASP A 96 1.29 1.34 -9.33
CA ASP A 96 1.07 0.40 -10.43
C ASP A 96 0.99 1.12 -11.79
N ALA A 97 0.25 2.24 -11.84
CA ALA A 97 0.17 3.09 -13.01
C ALA A 97 1.54 3.69 -13.40
N LEU A 98 2.37 4.07 -12.41
CA LEU A 98 3.75 4.51 -12.65
C LEU A 98 4.63 3.38 -13.19
N ALA A 99 4.52 2.16 -12.65
CA ALA A 99 5.26 1.00 -13.15
C ALA A 99 4.91 0.69 -14.62
N ILE A 100 3.62 0.69 -14.97
CA ILE A 100 3.15 0.53 -16.35
C ILE A 100 3.65 1.68 -17.24
N SER A 101 3.66 2.92 -16.72
CA SER A 101 4.17 4.08 -17.45
C SER A 101 5.67 3.96 -17.77
N ILE A 102 6.47 3.39 -16.87
CA ILE A 102 7.90 3.12 -17.10
C ILE A 102 8.07 2.06 -18.21
N ILE A 103 7.28 0.99 -18.19
CA ILE A 103 7.31 -0.04 -19.24
C ILE A 103 6.90 0.57 -20.60
N PHE A 104 5.88 1.43 -20.62
CA PHE A 104 5.44 2.11 -21.83
C PHE A 104 6.49 3.09 -22.37
N LEU A 105 7.14 3.85 -21.48
CA LEU A 105 8.27 4.71 -21.81
C LEU A 105 9.39 3.93 -22.50
N MET A 106 9.69 2.73 -22.02
CA MET A 106 10.67 1.83 -22.64
C MET A 106 10.21 1.31 -24.01
N ALA A 107 8.95 0.89 -24.13
CA ALA A 107 8.41 0.35 -25.37
C ALA A 107 8.32 1.38 -26.51
N VAL A 108 8.02 2.64 -26.17
CA VAL A 108 7.81 3.74 -27.14
C VAL A 108 9.01 4.68 -27.24
N GLY A 109 9.93 4.65 -26.27
CA GLY A 109 11.06 5.57 -26.14
C GLY A 109 11.95 5.65 -27.37
N ASN A 110 12.11 4.54 -28.10
CA ASN A 110 12.93 4.53 -29.32
C ASN A 110 12.31 5.29 -30.51
N ARG A 111 11.02 5.68 -30.42
CA ARG A 111 10.31 6.43 -31.46
C ARG A 111 10.16 7.93 -31.15
N SER A 112 10.51 8.38 -29.95
CA SER A 112 10.35 9.79 -29.54
C SER A 112 11.54 10.28 -28.73
N THR A 113 12.25 11.29 -29.25
CA THR A 113 13.37 11.97 -28.60
C THR A 113 13.00 12.59 -27.24
N PHE A 114 11.73 12.96 -27.05
CA PHE A 114 11.24 13.46 -25.77
C PHE A 114 11.14 12.35 -24.72
N LEU A 115 10.56 11.20 -25.08
CA LEU A 115 10.39 10.08 -24.15
C LEU A 115 11.72 9.44 -23.77
N ASN A 116 12.68 9.41 -24.71
CA ASN A 116 14.02 8.88 -24.46
C ASN A 116 14.87 9.73 -23.51
N SER A 117 14.56 11.02 -23.34
CA SER A 117 15.31 11.93 -22.45
C SER A 117 14.65 12.14 -21.08
N LEU A 118 13.51 11.51 -20.83
CA LEU A 118 12.82 11.60 -19.53
C LEU A 118 13.60 10.90 -18.40
N PRO A 119 14.09 9.65 -18.56
CA PRO A 119 14.79 8.95 -17.48
C PRO A 119 16.05 9.71 -17.01
N SER A 120 16.88 10.20 -17.93
CA SER A 120 18.09 11.00 -17.64
C SER A 120 17.84 12.30 -16.89
N ARG A 121 16.64 12.89 -16.96
CA ARG A 121 16.28 14.06 -16.15
C ARG A 121 16.03 13.72 -14.68
N PHE A 122 15.57 12.51 -14.41
CA PHE A 122 15.21 12.08 -13.07
C PHE A 122 16.36 11.32 -12.39
N VAL A 123 17.10 10.54 -13.17
CA VAL A 123 17.98 9.47 -12.67
C VAL A 123 19.29 9.46 -13.46
N ASP A 124 20.41 9.12 -12.81
CA ASP A 124 21.70 8.98 -13.48
C ASP A 124 21.75 7.62 -14.21
N GLU A 125 21.43 7.66 -15.50
CA GLU A 125 21.37 6.47 -16.37
C GLU A 125 22.70 5.71 -16.39
N GLN A 126 23.84 6.40 -16.37
CA GLN A 126 25.16 5.78 -16.47
C GLN A 126 25.48 4.95 -15.23
N ARG A 127 25.15 5.47 -14.04
CA ARG A 127 25.30 4.72 -12.78
C ARG A 127 24.37 3.53 -12.70
N PHE A 128 23.11 3.70 -13.11
CA PHE A 128 22.14 2.61 -13.13
C PHE A 128 22.54 1.51 -14.13
N TYR A 129 23.01 1.89 -15.31
CA TYR A 129 23.48 0.96 -16.33
C TYR A 129 24.73 0.21 -15.88
N SER A 130 25.65 0.87 -15.18
CA SER A 130 26.86 0.25 -14.62
C SER A 130 26.53 -0.75 -13.51
N ALA A 131 25.57 -0.45 -12.65
CA ALA A 131 25.22 -1.29 -11.50
C ALA A 131 24.29 -2.46 -11.84
N LEU A 132 23.29 -2.24 -12.70
CA LEU A 132 22.19 -3.19 -12.97
C LEU A 132 22.12 -3.63 -14.44
N GLY A 133 22.99 -3.11 -15.30
CA GLY A 133 23.03 -3.42 -16.72
C GLY A 133 21.88 -2.78 -17.52
N PRO A 134 21.67 -3.19 -18.78
CA PRO A 134 20.66 -2.62 -19.67
C PRO A 134 19.21 -2.82 -19.22
N PHE A 135 18.97 -3.75 -18.29
CA PHE A 135 17.62 -4.09 -17.82
C PHE A 135 17.18 -3.31 -16.58
N TRP A 136 17.96 -2.33 -16.12
CA TRP A 136 17.71 -1.61 -14.87
C TRP A 136 16.30 -0.99 -14.77
N MET A 137 15.76 -0.45 -15.87
CA MET A 137 14.40 0.11 -15.90
C MET A 137 13.32 -0.96 -15.72
N TYR A 138 13.48 -2.14 -16.33
CA TYR A 138 12.56 -3.26 -16.13
C TYR A 138 12.63 -3.77 -14.71
N LEU A 139 13.83 -3.87 -14.14
CA LEU A 139 14.01 -4.29 -12.75
C LEU A 139 13.32 -3.31 -11.79
N GLY A 140 13.40 -2.00 -12.07
CA GLY A 140 12.68 -0.96 -11.32
C GLY A 140 11.16 -1.13 -11.40
N ALA A 141 10.60 -1.29 -12.60
CA ALA A 141 9.16 -1.49 -12.77
C ALA A 141 8.64 -2.77 -12.10
N ILE A 142 9.37 -3.89 -12.25
CA ILE A 142 9.03 -5.16 -11.59
C ILE A 142 9.10 -5.01 -10.07
N THR A 143 10.12 -4.33 -9.56
CA THR A 143 10.25 -4.06 -8.11
C THR A 143 9.05 -3.28 -7.59
N LEU A 144 8.62 -2.23 -8.29
CA LEU A 144 7.42 -1.45 -7.92
C LEU A 144 6.15 -2.33 -7.91
N HIS A 145 5.95 -3.18 -8.92
CA HIS A 145 4.82 -4.11 -8.96
C HIS A 145 4.85 -5.14 -7.83
N ILE A 146 6.01 -5.71 -7.51
CA ILE A 146 6.16 -6.67 -6.40
C ILE A 146 5.79 -6.00 -5.07
N THR A 147 6.26 -4.77 -4.84
CA THR A 147 5.92 -4.00 -3.64
C THR A 147 4.41 -3.77 -3.52
N VAL A 148 3.74 -3.43 -4.62
CA VAL A 148 2.27 -3.30 -4.65
C VAL A 148 1.59 -4.64 -4.33
N ALA A 149 2.05 -5.75 -4.92
CA ALA A 149 1.48 -7.07 -4.65
C ALA A 149 1.60 -7.49 -3.17
N ILE A 150 2.75 -7.21 -2.54
CA ILE A 150 2.97 -7.45 -1.12
C ILE A 150 1.99 -6.61 -0.27
N ASN A 151 1.87 -5.32 -0.57
CA ASN A 151 0.93 -4.44 0.14
C ASN A 151 -0.54 -4.88 -0.03
N MET A 152 -0.91 -5.43 -1.20
CA MET A 152 -2.25 -5.99 -1.43
C MET A 152 -2.52 -7.22 -0.56
N ALA A 153 -1.55 -8.12 -0.43
CA ALA A 153 -1.67 -9.31 0.41
C ALA A 153 -1.90 -8.95 1.88
N PHE A 154 -1.26 -7.88 2.36
CA PHE A 154 -1.45 -7.36 3.70
C PHE A 154 -2.82 -6.69 3.90
N LEU A 155 -3.29 -5.93 2.90
CA LEU A 155 -4.59 -5.25 2.90
C LEU A 155 -5.77 -6.22 3.03
N GLN A 156 -5.64 -7.45 2.52
CA GLN A 156 -6.68 -8.48 2.65
C GLN A 156 -7.03 -8.79 4.12
N SER A 157 -6.07 -8.66 5.04
CA SER A 157 -6.30 -8.84 6.48
C SER A 157 -7.19 -7.73 7.05
N PHE A 158 -7.02 -6.48 6.62
CA PHE A 158 -7.92 -5.38 7.01
C PHE A 158 -9.33 -5.58 6.48
N ASN A 159 -9.48 -5.96 5.21
CA ASN A 159 -10.79 -6.22 4.61
C ASN A 159 -11.53 -7.37 5.31
N THR A 160 -10.81 -8.37 5.81
CA THR A 160 -11.38 -9.45 6.60
C THR A 160 -11.84 -8.94 7.96
N TYR A 161 -11.02 -8.16 8.65
CA TYR A 161 -11.34 -7.58 9.95
C TYR A 161 -12.58 -6.67 9.89
N THR A 162 -12.69 -5.81 8.87
CA THR A 162 -13.84 -4.90 8.73
C THR A 162 -15.14 -5.63 8.43
N LYS A 163 -15.10 -6.70 7.62
CA LYS A 163 -16.26 -7.58 7.39
C LYS A 163 -16.74 -8.27 8.67
N LEU A 164 -15.82 -8.72 9.52
CA LEU A 164 -16.17 -9.33 10.81
C LEU A 164 -16.87 -8.33 11.73
N LEU A 165 -16.31 -7.12 11.89
CA LEU A 165 -16.91 -6.06 12.70
C LEU A 165 -18.30 -5.64 12.18
N GLN A 166 -18.48 -5.55 10.86
CA GLN A 166 -19.80 -5.23 10.28
C GLN A 166 -20.82 -6.33 10.58
N LYS A 167 -20.42 -7.60 10.47
CA LYS A 167 -21.30 -8.74 10.76
C LYS A 167 -21.74 -8.75 12.24
N ASP A 168 -20.80 -8.53 13.16
CA ASP A 168 -21.09 -8.45 14.60
C ASP A 168 -22.05 -7.29 14.91
N GLY A 169 -21.84 -6.13 14.28
CA GLY A 169 -22.72 -4.97 14.42
C GLY A 169 -24.14 -5.21 13.88
N GLN A 170 -24.28 -5.93 12.76
CA GLN A 170 -25.59 -6.30 12.22
C GLN A 170 -26.32 -7.30 13.12
N LEU A 171 -25.63 -8.32 13.63
CA LEU A 171 -26.20 -9.29 14.56
C LEU A 171 -26.72 -8.61 15.84
N ALA A 172 -25.94 -7.69 16.41
CA ALA A 172 -26.35 -6.92 17.59
C ALA A 172 -27.61 -6.07 17.33
N LYS A 173 -27.68 -5.40 16.17
CA LYS A 173 -28.87 -4.61 15.78
C LYS A 173 -30.11 -5.49 15.59
N THR A 174 -29.95 -6.65 14.97
CA THR A 174 -31.05 -7.61 14.78
C THR A 174 -31.53 -8.18 16.11
N ALA A 175 -30.62 -8.53 17.02
CA ALA A 175 -30.97 -9.01 18.36
C ALA A 175 -31.73 -7.96 19.17
N LEU A 176 -31.29 -6.69 19.13
CA LEU A 176 -31.99 -5.58 19.77
C LEU A 176 -33.38 -5.33 19.17
N ARG A 177 -33.52 -5.40 17.84
CA ARG A 177 -34.82 -5.26 17.17
C ARG A 177 -35.79 -6.37 17.58
N ASN A 178 -35.32 -7.62 17.64
CA ASN A 178 -36.14 -8.75 18.05
C ASN A 178 -36.55 -8.66 19.54
N PHE A 179 -35.66 -8.19 20.40
CA PHE A 179 -35.96 -7.96 21.82
C PHE A 179 -36.99 -6.84 22.01
N SER A 180 -36.82 -5.70 21.32
CA SER A 180 -37.79 -4.60 21.34
C SER A 180 -39.16 -5.04 20.80
N ALA A 181 -39.20 -5.82 19.73
CA ALA A 181 -40.44 -6.38 19.19
C ALA A 181 -41.12 -7.32 20.19
N SER A 182 -40.36 -8.18 20.90
CA SER A 182 -40.90 -9.09 21.91
C SER A 182 -41.53 -8.37 23.10
N GLN A 183 -41.05 -7.17 23.46
CA GLN A 183 -41.64 -6.37 24.54
C GLN A 183 -42.90 -5.60 24.13
N THR A 184 -43.19 -5.48 22.83
CA THR A 184 -44.39 -4.77 22.35
C THR A 184 -45.63 -5.69 22.27
N PHE A 185 -45.45 -7.00 22.45
CA PHE A 185 -46.51 -8.02 22.41
C PHE A 185 -46.86 -8.60 23.79
N GLN A 186 -46.39 -7.98 24.88
CA GLN A 186 -46.86 -8.21 26.25
C GLN A 186 -47.65 -7.00 26.73
#